data_AF-A0A1V5IC58-F1
#
_entry.id   AF-A0A1V5IC58-F1
#
_cell.length_a   1.000
_cell.length_b   1.000
_cell.length_c   1.000
_cell.angle_alpha   90.00
_cell.angle_beta   90.00
_cell.angle_gamma   90.00
#
_symmetry.space_group_name_H-M   'P 1'
#
loop_
_entity.id
_entity.type
_entity.pdbx_description
1 polymer ?
#
loop_
_entity_poly.entity_id
_entity_poly.type
_entity_poly.pdbx_seq_one_letter_code
_entity_poly.pdbx_strand_id
1 'polypeptide(L)'
;MADDKTSAPASLRVYRYRAGAETVEAVLGTLDPEVPQEDLVAHADEALERDTFMCYAVSQADDFVADELCFVPQGDHCDILSIHTDGWQRHHGDHRRSLVEILNDLAAAVACGKLRVLDAGEVERAAADGLTLLERDIRCTADLQAAREAVDDILRETGADDVTRRRTVLCISEAITNMLLHGGGHGAMTVRRLGDRLRFVVADRGPGLNFLNWIEPPAEGGQASMGYGYKIILEHLDSVALHTGSGGTTLVLDRLTS
;
A
#
# COMPACT_ATOMS: atom_id res chain seq x y z
N MET A 1 -0.53 -39.05 1.87
CA MET A 1 -1.03 -37.79 2.44
C MET A 1 0.14 -36.83 2.43
N ALA A 2 0.33 -36.13 1.31
CA ALA A 2 1.31 -35.06 1.24
C ALA A 2 0.66 -33.84 1.88
N ASP A 3 1.39 -33.26 2.83
CA ASP A 3 1.06 -32.06 3.56
C ASP A 3 0.97 -30.92 2.53
N ASP A 4 -0.25 -30.52 2.17
CA ASP A 4 -0.51 -29.32 1.39
C ASP A 4 -0.25 -28.13 2.31
N LYS A 5 1.04 -27.83 2.53
CA LYS A 5 1.46 -26.57 3.14
C LYS A 5 1.01 -25.48 2.19
N THR A 6 -0.18 -24.95 2.44
CA THR A 6 -0.70 -23.75 1.81
C THR A 6 0.36 -22.67 2.04
N SER A 7 1.16 -22.38 1.00
CA SER A 7 2.14 -21.31 1.08
C SER A 7 1.38 -20.02 1.29
N ALA A 8 1.71 -19.29 2.35
CA ALA A 8 1.13 -17.98 2.56
C ALA A 8 1.57 -17.08 1.38
N PRO A 9 0.70 -16.17 0.92
CA PRO A 9 1.05 -15.28 -0.18
C PRO A 9 2.14 -14.31 0.25
N ALA A 10 2.91 -13.80 -0.73
CA ALA A 10 3.96 -12.82 -0.46
C ALA A 10 3.42 -11.56 0.24
N SER A 11 4.14 -11.10 1.25
CA SER A 11 3.76 -9.99 2.12
C SER A 11 4.81 -8.87 2.12
N LEU A 12 4.36 -7.62 2.11
CA LEU A 12 5.24 -6.47 2.33
C LEU A 12 5.52 -6.33 3.82
N ARG A 13 6.80 -6.21 4.16
CA ARG A 13 7.28 -5.81 5.47
C ARG A 13 7.87 -4.41 5.34
N VAL A 14 7.53 -3.56 6.31
CA VAL A 14 8.06 -2.20 6.37
C VAL A 14 8.55 -1.94 7.77
N TYR A 15 9.83 -1.61 7.87
CA TYR A 15 10.47 -1.21 9.10
C TYR A 15 10.81 0.27 9.05
N ARG A 16 10.87 0.91 10.21
CA ARG A 16 11.24 2.31 10.34
C ARG A 16 12.42 2.44 11.27
N TYR A 17 13.46 3.08 10.77
CA TYR A 17 14.61 3.51 11.54
C TYR A 17 14.52 5.01 11.78
N ARG A 18 14.69 5.48 13.03
CA ARG A 18 14.80 6.92 13.34
C ARG A 18 16.26 7.26 13.60
N ALA A 19 16.73 8.38 13.08
CA ALA A 19 18.13 8.78 13.21
C ALA A 19 18.61 8.74 14.67
N GLY A 20 19.68 7.99 14.94
CA GLY A 20 20.26 7.82 16.27
C GLY A 20 19.57 6.79 17.16
N ALA A 21 18.60 6.03 16.65
CA ALA A 21 18.06 4.87 17.36
C ALA A 21 19.05 3.70 17.33
N GLU A 22 18.95 2.80 18.31
CA GLU A 22 19.75 1.56 18.32
C GLU A 22 19.06 0.41 17.56
N THR A 23 17.77 0.58 17.24
CA THR A 23 16.92 -0.48 16.71
C THR A 23 15.96 0.04 15.64
N VAL A 24 15.50 -0.88 14.80
CA VAL A 24 14.40 -0.64 13.84
C VAL A 24 13.06 -1.08 14.43
N GLU A 25 11.99 -0.38 14.08
CA GLU A 25 10.62 -0.69 14.51
C GLU A 25 9.78 -1.22 13.35
N ALA A 26 8.91 -2.20 13.59
CA ALA A 26 7.98 -2.68 12.56
C ALA A 26 6.80 -1.73 12.39
N VAL A 27 6.61 -1.24 11.17
CA VAL A 27 5.43 -0.46 10.74
C VAL A 27 4.38 -1.39 10.15
N LEU A 28 4.80 -2.29 9.25
CA LEU A 28 3.98 -3.36 8.69
C LEU A 28 4.67 -4.72 8.83
N GLY A 29 3.87 -5.72 9.16
CA GLY A 29 4.36 -7.09 9.37
C GLY A 29 5.02 -7.28 10.73
N THR A 30 5.73 -8.39 10.88
CA THR A 30 6.51 -8.69 12.09
C THR A 30 7.98 -8.44 11.78
N LEU A 31 8.69 -7.83 12.71
CA LEU A 31 10.14 -7.73 12.62
C LEU A 31 10.74 -9.13 12.72
N ASP A 32 11.29 -9.58 11.61
CA ASP A 32 11.97 -10.87 11.54
C ASP A 32 13.48 -10.61 11.55
N PRO A 33 14.23 -11.10 12.54
CA PRO A 33 15.66 -10.81 12.70
C PRO A 33 16.55 -11.59 11.70
N GLU A 34 16.02 -12.01 10.56
CA GLU A 34 16.79 -12.66 9.49
C GLU A 34 17.98 -11.80 9.04
N VAL A 35 17.87 -10.48 9.19
CA VAL A 35 18.97 -9.53 9.09
C VAL A 35 19.29 -8.97 10.49
N PRO A 36 20.56 -8.99 10.93
CA PRO A 36 20.97 -8.37 12.18
C PRO A 36 20.53 -6.91 12.23
N GLN A 37 19.98 -6.48 13.37
CA GLN A 37 19.53 -5.09 13.51
C GLN A 37 20.67 -4.08 13.31
N GLU A 38 21.88 -4.42 13.73
CA GLU A 38 23.07 -3.59 13.54
C GLU A 38 23.31 -3.28 12.06
N ASP A 39 23.12 -4.26 11.17
CA ASP A 39 23.28 -4.08 9.72
C ASP A 39 22.16 -3.21 9.14
N LEU A 40 20.91 -3.42 9.58
CA LEU A 40 19.77 -2.59 9.17
C LEU A 40 19.97 -1.13 9.59
N VAL A 41 20.42 -0.90 10.82
CA VAL A 41 20.72 0.44 11.35
C VAL A 41 21.85 1.09 10.56
N ALA A 42 22.96 0.37 10.34
CA ALA A 42 24.11 0.91 9.60
C ALA A 42 23.74 1.34 8.18
N HIS A 43 22.96 0.54 7.46
CA HIS A 43 22.49 0.87 6.11
C HIS A 43 21.45 2.00 6.11
N ALA A 44 20.59 2.06 7.11
CA ALA A 44 19.61 3.14 7.25
C ALA A 44 20.28 4.48 7.59
N ASP A 45 21.31 4.49 8.44
CA ASP A 45 22.15 5.67 8.70
C ASP A 45 22.86 6.10 7.41
N GLU A 46 23.45 5.18 6.65
CA GLU A 46 24.11 5.49 5.37
C GLU A 46 23.13 6.13 4.36
N ALA A 47 21.90 5.60 4.26
CA ALA A 47 20.87 6.13 3.38
C ALA A 47 20.40 7.54 3.80
N LEU A 48 20.27 7.78 5.11
CA LEU A 48 19.94 9.09 5.68
C LEU A 48 21.06 10.11 5.47
N GLU A 49 22.30 9.75 5.76
CA GLU A 49 23.47 10.64 5.58
C GLU A 49 23.64 11.08 4.14
N ARG A 50 23.38 10.18 3.18
CA ARG A 50 23.47 10.46 1.76
C ARG A 50 22.21 11.07 1.16
N ASP A 51 21.11 11.10 1.91
CA ASP A 51 19.78 11.47 1.42
C ASP A 51 19.45 10.77 0.09
N THR A 52 19.78 9.48 0.01
CA THR A 52 19.70 8.71 -1.24
C THR A 52 19.02 7.36 -1.00
N PHE A 53 18.13 6.99 -1.91
CA PHE A 53 17.52 5.67 -1.99
C PHE A 53 18.57 4.58 -2.25
N MET A 54 18.56 3.50 -1.46
CA MET A 54 19.52 2.40 -1.57
C MET A 54 18.83 1.03 -1.60
N CYS A 55 19.33 0.10 -2.43
CA CYS A 55 18.85 -1.30 -2.46
C CYS A 55 19.99 -2.26 -2.13
N TYR A 56 19.71 -3.24 -1.27
CA TYR A 56 20.63 -4.31 -0.91
C TYR A 56 19.96 -5.66 -1.09
N ALA A 57 20.70 -6.61 -1.67
CA ALA A 57 20.29 -8.01 -1.72
C ALA A 57 20.89 -8.74 -0.52
N VAL A 58 20.06 -9.40 0.28
CA VAL A 58 20.47 -10.15 1.46
C VAL A 58 20.31 -11.65 1.18
N SER A 59 21.42 -12.39 1.16
CA SER A 59 21.41 -13.84 0.92
C SER A 59 21.16 -14.62 2.21
N GLN A 60 20.19 -15.54 2.19
CA GLN A 60 19.97 -16.45 3.31
C GLN A 60 20.93 -17.66 3.25
N ALA A 61 21.33 -18.18 4.43
CA ALA A 61 22.39 -19.19 4.54
C ALA A 61 22.05 -20.57 3.92
N ASP A 62 20.76 -20.89 3.80
CA ASP A 62 20.26 -22.16 3.24
C ASP A 62 19.39 -21.97 1.99
N ASP A 63 19.21 -20.73 1.52
CA ASP A 63 18.39 -20.43 0.34
C ASP A 63 19.28 -19.93 -0.82
N PHE A 64 19.05 -20.45 -2.02
CA PHE A 64 19.70 -19.94 -3.24
C PHE A 64 19.13 -18.58 -3.68
N VAL A 65 18.37 -17.92 -2.80
CA VAL A 65 17.41 -16.84 -3.08
C VAL A 65 17.71 -15.70 -2.10
N ALA A 66 18.09 -14.52 -2.61
CA ALA A 66 18.31 -13.33 -1.78
C ALA A 66 17.01 -12.52 -1.66
N ASP A 67 16.63 -12.03 -0.49
CA ASP A 67 15.58 -11.02 -0.36
C ASP A 67 16.16 -9.63 -0.70
N GLU A 68 15.34 -8.75 -1.28
CA GLU A 68 15.74 -7.36 -1.55
C GLU A 68 15.19 -6.44 -0.46
N LEU A 69 16.07 -5.57 0.04
CA LEU A 69 15.78 -4.50 1.00
C LEU A 69 15.96 -3.16 0.32
N CYS A 70 14.94 -2.31 0.41
CA CYS A 70 14.92 -0.95 -0.10
C CYS A 70 14.92 0.04 1.06
N PHE A 71 15.98 0.83 1.19
CA PHE A 71 16.16 1.86 2.20
C PHE A 71 15.77 3.22 1.61
N VAL A 72 14.73 3.82 2.16
CA VAL A 72 14.11 5.04 1.67
C VAL A 72 14.20 6.13 2.74
N PRO A 73 15.13 7.10 2.61
CA PRO A 73 15.23 8.20 3.56
C PRO A 73 14.00 9.13 3.45
N GLN A 74 13.51 9.60 4.60
CA GLN A 74 12.34 10.46 4.76
C GLN A 74 12.64 11.66 5.68
N GLY A 75 13.88 12.18 5.59
CA GLY A 75 14.36 13.29 6.40
C GLY A 75 14.84 12.85 7.79
N ASP A 76 13.93 12.62 8.73
CA ASP A 76 14.26 12.27 10.13
C ASP A 76 14.23 10.75 10.41
N HIS A 77 13.80 9.95 9.44
CA HIS A 77 13.72 8.50 9.52
C HIS A 77 13.97 7.86 8.16
N CYS A 78 14.31 6.57 8.16
CA CYS A 78 14.42 5.74 6.97
C CYS A 78 13.35 4.66 7.04
N ASP A 79 12.51 4.55 6.01
CA ASP A 79 11.62 3.41 5.83
C ASP A 79 12.41 2.32 5.06
N ILE A 80 12.35 1.09 5.56
CA ILE A 80 13.02 -0.08 5.00
C ILE A 80 11.93 -1.02 4.50
N LEU A 81 11.83 -1.19 3.18
CA LEU A 81 10.82 -1.98 2.53
C LEU A 81 11.40 -3.32 2.07
N SER A 82 10.62 -4.39 2.24
CA SER A 82 10.95 -5.71 1.72
C SER A 82 9.68 -6.48 1.38
N ILE A 83 9.71 -7.30 0.33
CA ILE A 83 8.65 -8.26 0.05
C ILE A 83 9.16 -9.65 0.39
N HIS A 84 8.55 -10.26 1.40
CA HIS A 84 8.88 -11.61 1.81
C HIS A 84 7.97 -12.60 1.08
N THR A 85 8.55 -13.68 0.56
CA THR A 85 7.79 -14.65 -0.25
C THR A 85 7.01 -15.67 0.58
N ASP A 86 7.21 -15.73 1.90
CA ASP A 86 6.47 -16.61 2.84
C ASP A 86 6.43 -18.10 2.38
N GLY A 87 7.51 -18.57 1.73
CA GLY A 87 7.61 -19.92 1.18
C GLY A 87 6.76 -20.16 -0.08
N TRP A 88 6.22 -19.10 -0.70
CA TRP A 88 5.49 -19.16 -1.95
C TRP A 88 6.42 -19.48 -3.12
N GLN A 89 6.37 -20.73 -3.58
CA GLN A 89 6.99 -21.16 -4.83
C GLN A 89 5.91 -21.53 -5.84
N ARG A 90 5.50 -20.60 -6.72
CA ARG A 90 4.86 -21.02 -7.97
C ARG A 90 5.92 -21.56 -8.92
N HIS A 91 5.64 -22.69 -9.56
CA HIS A 91 6.42 -23.22 -10.66
C HIS A 91 6.45 -22.21 -11.82
N HIS A 92 7.47 -21.34 -11.93
CA HIS A 92 7.99 -20.68 -13.15
C HIS A 92 8.81 -19.42 -12.78
N GLY A 93 10.08 -19.35 -13.24
CA GLY A 93 11.07 -18.33 -12.88
C GLY A 93 10.84 -16.89 -13.37
N ASP A 94 9.67 -16.54 -13.89
CA ASP A 94 9.36 -15.19 -14.43
C ASP A 94 8.94 -14.18 -13.34
N HIS A 95 8.45 -14.66 -12.20
CA HIS A 95 7.71 -13.84 -11.23
C HIS A 95 8.57 -13.16 -10.15
N ARG A 96 9.80 -13.63 -9.91
CA ARG A 96 10.73 -12.94 -8.99
C ARG A 96 11.08 -11.55 -9.52
N ARG A 97 11.31 -11.45 -10.84
CA ARG A 97 11.54 -10.16 -11.48
C ARG A 97 10.36 -9.22 -11.24
N SER A 98 9.13 -9.73 -11.31
CA SER A 98 7.92 -8.96 -11.04
C SER A 98 7.82 -8.49 -9.58
N LEU A 99 8.19 -9.31 -8.59
CA LEU A 99 8.20 -8.89 -7.18
C LEU A 99 9.26 -7.82 -6.89
N VAL A 100 10.44 -7.96 -7.48
CA VAL A 100 11.51 -6.94 -7.42
C VAL A 100 11.07 -5.65 -8.10
N GLU A 101 10.41 -5.73 -9.26
CA GLU A 101 9.84 -4.57 -9.95
C GLU A 101 8.78 -3.88 -9.07
N ILE A 102 7.89 -4.64 -8.43
CA ILE A 102 6.89 -4.10 -7.50
C ILE A 102 7.56 -3.43 -6.30
N LEU A 103 8.55 -4.07 -5.68
CA LEU A 103 9.27 -3.50 -4.55
C LEU A 103 9.94 -2.18 -4.94
N ASN A 104 10.59 -2.13 -6.11
CA ASN A 104 11.20 -0.91 -6.61
C ASN A 104 10.17 0.18 -6.92
N ASP A 105 9.03 -0.16 -7.52
CA ASP A 105 7.93 0.78 -7.78
C ASP A 105 7.35 1.34 -6.47
N LEU A 106 7.17 0.49 -5.46
CA LEU A 106 6.72 0.91 -4.12
C LEU A 106 7.75 1.82 -3.46
N ALA A 107 9.03 1.44 -3.47
CA ALA A 107 10.09 2.22 -2.86
C ALA A 107 10.27 3.56 -3.56
N ALA A 108 10.16 3.62 -4.88
CA ALA A 108 10.16 4.88 -5.63
C ALA A 108 8.95 5.76 -5.27
N ALA A 109 7.76 5.16 -5.10
CA ALA A 109 6.57 5.88 -4.66
C ALA A 109 6.72 6.46 -3.24
N VAL A 110 7.38 5.74 -2.32
CA VAL A 110 7.72 6.24 -0.98
C VAL A 110 8.77 7.34 -1.06
N ALA A 111 9.83 7.14 -1.86
CA ALA A 111 10.92 8.12 -2.01
C ALA A 111 10.43 9.47 -2.54
N CYS A 112 9.46 9.48 -3.46
CA CYS A 112 8.86 10.73 -3.96
C CYS A 112 7.72 11.29 -3.09
N GLY A 113 7.43 10.66 -1.92
CA GLY A 113 6.38 11.07 -1.00
C GLY A 113 4.95 10.79 -1.48
N LYS A 114 4.80 10.08 -2.60
CA LYS A 114 3.51 9.75 -3.19
C LYS A 114 2.79 8.64 -2.44
N LEU A 115 3.54 7.66 -1.94
CA LEU A 115 3.06 6.61 -1.05
C LEU A 115 3.66 6.81 0.34
N ARG A 116 2.83 6.67 1.38
CA ARG A 116 3.26 6.65 2.77
C ARG A 116 2.79 5.36 3.41
N VAL A 117 3.69 4.65 4.07
CA VAL A 117 3.33 3.48 4.85
C VAL A 117 3.17 3.89 6.29
N LEU A 118 1.98 3.62 6.84
CA LEU A 118 1.59 4.08 8.16
C LEU A 118 1.45 2.92 9.14
N ASP A 119 1.84 3.15 10.39
CA ASP A 119 1.45 2.26 11.48
C ASP A 119 -0.06 2.41 11.82
N ALA A 120 -0.56 1.53 12.70
CA ALA A 120 -1.98 1.53 13.07
C ALA A 120 -2.45 2.86 13.67
N GLY A 121 -1.66 3.48 14.54
CA GLY A 121 -2.02 4.77 15.15
C GLY A 121 -1.89 5.94 14.17
N GLU A 122 -0.92 5.90 13.26
CA GLU A 122 -0.74 6.89 12.20
C GLU A 122 -1.90 6.87 11.21
N VAL A 123 -2.34 5.69 10.78
CA VAL A 123 -3.47 5.58 9.85
C VAL A 123 -4.79 5.99 10.50
N GLU A 124 -5.00 5.66 11.78
CA GLU A 124 -6.18 6.10 12.53
C GLU A 124 -6.25 7.64 12.60
N ARG A 125 -5.12 8.28 12.95
CA ARG A 125 -5.03 9.76 12.98
C ARG A 125 -5.28 10.36 11.60
N ALA A 126 -4.64 9.82 10.55
CA ALA A 126 -4.81 10.30 9.19
C ALA A 126 -6.25 10.13 8.68
N ALA A 127 -6.89 9.00 9.01
CA ALA A 127 -8.26 8.70 8.62
C ALA A 127 -9.31 9.55 9.34
N ALA A 128 -9.01 10.00 10.56
CA ALA A 128 -9.89 10.84 11.37
C ALA A 128 -9.76 12.35 11.07
N ASP A 129 -8.71 12.76 10.37
CA ASP A 129 -8.38 14.17 10.15
C ASP A 129 -9.30 14.85 9.11
N GLY A 130 -9.64 16.12 9.36
CA GLY A 130 -10.54 16.92 8.53
C GLY A 130 -12.04 16.73 8.81
N LEU A 131 -12.85 17.56 8.14
CA LEU A 131 -14.31 17.58 8.28
C LEU A 131 -14.94 16.48 7.43
N THR A 132 -15.73 15.58 8.03
CA THR A 132 -16.49 14.56 7.30
C THR A 132 -17.54 15.19 6.39
N LEU A 133 -17.47 14.87 5.10
CA LEU A 133 -18.47 15.22 4.08
C LEU A 133 -19.40 14.03 3.78
N LEU A 134 -18.86 12.81 3.81
CA LEU A 134 -19.57 11.58 3.50
C LEU A 134 -19.01 10.42 4.32
N GLU A 135 -19.89 9.52 4.75
CA GLU A 135 -19.54 8.22 5.33
C GLU A 135 -20.53 7.17 4.81
N ARG A 136 -20.03 6.04 4.32
CA ARG A 136 -20.85 4.97 3.76
C ARG A 136 -20.25 3.60 4.05
N ASP A 137 -21.10 2.69 4.53
CA ASP A 137 -20.84 1.26 4.49
C ASP A 137 -20.93 0.77 3.05
N ILE A 138 -20.01 -0.11 2.65
CA ILE A 138 -19.98 -0.74 1.33
C ILE A 138 -20.00 -2.26 1.52
N ARG A 139 -21.01 -2.92 0.96
CA ARG A 139 -21.19 -4.38 1.06
C ARG A 139 -21.40 -5.06 -0.29
N CYS A 140 -21.70 -4.29 -1.33
CA CYS A 140 -21.98 -4.82 -2.66
C CYS A 140 -21.65 -3.81 -3.77
N THR A 141 -21.78 -4.25 -5.02
CA THR A 141 -21.54 -3.44 -6.21
C THR A 141 -22.53 -2.27 -6.37
N ALA A 142 -23.76 -2.39 -5.84
CA ALA A 142 -24.71 -1.28 -5.81
C ALA A 142 -24.22 -0.15 -4.90
N ASP A 143 -23.58 -0.48 -3.77
CA ASP A 143 -22.99 0.52 -2.88
C ASP A 143 -21.81 1.22 -3.55
N LEU A 144 -20.99 0.49 -4.30
CA LEU A 144 -19.91 1.06 -5.12
C LEU A 144 -20.45 2.07 -6.13
N GLN A 145 -21.54 1.77 -6.84
CA GLN A 145 -22.15 2.71 -7.78
C GLN A 145 -22.63 3.98 -7.09
N ALA A 146 -23.33 3.85 -5.96
CA ALA A 146 -23.76 5.02 -5.17
C ALA A 146 -22.57 5.81 -4.60
N ALA A 147 -21.45 5.16 -4.28
CA ALA A 147 -20.24 5.83 -3.83
C ALA A 147 -19.60 6.64 -4.96
N ARG A 148 -19.56 6.12 -6.19
CA ARG A 148 -19.07 6.84 -7.37
C ARG A 148 -19.86 8.13 -7.63
N GLU A 149 -21.18 8.04 -7.58
CA GLU A 149 -22.06 9.19 -7.80
C GLU A 149 -21.84 10.26 -6.73
N ALA A 150 -21.81 9.87 -5.45
CA ALA A 150 -21.58 10.81 -4.36
C ALA A 150 -20.19 11.46 -4.43
N VAL A 151 -19.15 10.71 -4.81
CA VAL A 151 -17.79 11.26 -4.99
C VAL A 151 -17.74 12.22 -6.18
N ASP A 152 -18.38 11.90 -7.31
CA ASP A 152 -18.47 12.78 -8.48
C ASP A 152 -19.18 14.09 -8.12
N ASP A 153 -20.26 14.03 -7.34
CA ASP A 153 -21.00 15.20 -6.87
C ASP A 153 -20.15 16.10 -5.96
N ILE A 154 -19.48 15.53 -4.95
CA ILE A 154 -18.57 16.27 -4.06
C ILE A 154 -17.45 16.95 -4.87
N LEU A 155 -16.81 16.23 -5.80
CA LEU A 155 -15.75 16.79 -6.63
C LEU A 155 -16.26 17.92 -7.52
N ARG A 156 -17.47 17.80 -8.06
CA ARG A 156 -18.10 18.84 -8.88
C ARG A 156 -18.36 20.10 -8.05
N GLU A 157 -18.80 19.97 -6.81
CA GLU A 157 -19.01 21.09 -5.89
C GLU A 157 -17.70 21.81 -5.53
N THR A 158 -16.57 21.09 -5.51
CA THR A 158 -15.24 21.70 -5.31
C THR A 158 -14.71 22.45 -6.54
N GLY A 159 -15.38 22.34 -7.70
CA GLY A 159 -14.95 22.98 -8.95
C GLY A 159 -13.89 22.20 -9.72
N ALA A 160 -13.64 20.93 -9.37
CA ALA A 160 -12.70 20.08 -10.10
C ALA A 160 -13.14 19.89 -11.57
N ASP A 161 -12.18 19.96 -12.48
CA ASP A 161 -12.42 19.74 -13.90
C ASP A 161 -12.86 18.29 -14.20
N ASP A 162 -13.44 18.08 -15.38
CA ASP A 162 -13.97 16.78 -15.80
C ASP A 162 -12.93 15.64 -15.81
N VAL A 163 -11.68 15.93 -16.14
CA VAL A 163 -10.61 14.93 -16.21
C VAL A 163 -10.19 14.52 -14.80
N THR A 164 -9.95 15.50 -13.93
CA THR A 164 -9.60 15.29 -12.51
C THR A 164 -10.71 14.53 -11.80
N ARG A 165 -11.97 14.90 -12.06
CA ARG A 165 -13.13 14.24 -11.47
C ARG A 165 -13.23 12.77 -11.89
N ARG A 166 -13.21 12.48 -13.20
CA ARG A 166 -13.28 11.09 -13.72
C ARG A 166 -12.12 10.22 -13.22
N ARG A 167 -10.90 10.75 -13.19
CA ARG A 167 -9.73 10.04 -12.67
C ARG A 167 -9.86 9.74 -11.19
N THR A 168 -10.30 10.71 -10.40
CA THR A 168 -10.49 10.51 -8.95
C THR A 168 -11.57 9.47 -8.69
N VAL A 169 -12.73 9.55 -9.36
CA VAL A 169 -13.78 8.53 -9.26
C VAL A 169 -13.27 7.14 -9.64
N LEU A 170 -12.43 7.01 -10.68
CA LEU A 170 -11.79 5.75 -11.04
C LEU A 170 -10.89 5.23 -9.91
N CYS A 171 -9.99 6.05 -9.36
CA CYS A 171 -9.12 5.65 -8.26
C CYS A 171 -9.91 5.17 -7.03
N ILE A 172 -10.95 5.90 -6.63
CA ILE A 172 -11.82 5.49 -5.51
C ILE A 172 -12.56 4.20 -5.83
N SER A 173 -12.95 3.99 -7.10
CA SER A 173 -13.58 2.75 -7.54
C SER A 173 -12.65 1.56 -7.44
N GLU A 174 -11.39 1.70 -7.83
CA GLU A 174 -10.38 0.64 -7.70
C GLU A 174 -10.14 0.32 -6.22
N ALA A 175 -10.02 1.33 -5.36
CA ALA A 175 -9.86 1.12 -3.93
C ALA A 175 -11.04 0.35 -3.30
N ILE A 176 -12.27 0.74 -3.62
CA ILE A 176 -13.47 0.04 -3.14
C ILE A 176 -13.58 -1.36 -3.72
N THR A 177 -13.23 -1.54 -5.00
CA THR A 177 -13.26 -2.85 -5.66
C THR A 177 -12.26 -3.79 -5.00
N ASN A 178 -11.05 -3.31 -4.69
CA ASN A 178 -10.05 -4.09 -3.95
C ASN A 178 -10.57 -4.50 -2.56
N MET A 179 -11.20 -3.59 -1.84
CA MET A 179 -11.86 -3.91 -0.56
C MET A 179 -12.94 -4.99 -0.71
N LEU A 180 -13.79 -4.92 -1.75
CA LEU A 180 -14.84 -5.91 -1.97
C LEU A 180 -14.30 -7.27 -2.42
N LEU A 181 -13.32 -7.30 -3.32
CA LEU A 181 -12.79 -8.55 -3.88
C LEU A 181 -11.75 -9.22 -2.99
N HIS A 182 -10.97 -8.44 -2.25
CA HIS A 182 -9.81 -8.93 -1.51
C HIS A 182 -9.89 -8.61 -0.01
N GLY A 183 -10.54 -7.51 0.37
CA GLY A 183 -10.72 -7.06 1.76
C GLY A 183 -11.84 -7.75 2.55
N GLY A 184 -12.26 -8.95 2.15
CA GLY A 184 -13.30 -9.71 2.88
C GLY A 184 -14.74 -9.32 2.55
N GLY A 185 -14.98 -8.65 1.42
CA GLY A 185 -16.33 -8.46 0.87
C GLY A 185 -17.11 -7.27 1.42
N HIS A 186 -16.57 -6.54 2.40
CA HIS A 186 -17.24 -5.40 3.00
C HIS A 186 -16.26 -4.45 3.68
N GLY A 187 -16.69 -3.21 3.85
CA GLY A 187 -15.95 -2.20 4.60
C GLY A 187 -16.65 -0.86 4.55
N ALA A 188 -15.90 0.23 4.67
CA ALA A 188 -16.43 1.58 4.70
C ALA A 188 -15.60 2.55 3.85
N MET A 189 -16.28 3.56 3.33
CA MET A 189 -15.67 4.73 2.70
C MET A 189 -16.06 5.99 3.46
N THR A 190 -15.09 6.86 3.75
CA THR A 190 -15.35 8.24 4.16
C THR A 190 -14.73 9.23 3.19
N VAL A 191 -15.34 10.39 3.06
CA VAL A 191 -14.79 11.56 2.34
C VAL A 191 -14.72 12.70 3.32
N ARG A 192 -13.55 13.34 3.41
CA ARG A 192 -13.25 14.41 4.34
C ARG A 192 -12.66 15.60 3.61
N ARG A 193 -12.96 16.80 4.10
CA ARG A 193 -12.33 18.06 3.68
C ARG A 193 -11.17 18.38 4.62
N LEU A 194 -9.97 18.51 4.06
CA LEU A 194 -8.77 18.93 4.80
C LEU A 194 -8.17 20.15 4.10
N GLY A 195 -8.49 21.35 4.57
CA GLY A 195 -7.94 22.58 3.98
C GLY A 195 -8.17 22.68 2.47
N ASP A 196 -7.11 22.48 1.68
CA ASP A 196 -7.04 22.55 0.22
C ASP A 196 -7.26 21.21 -0.50
N ARG A 197 -7.49 20.11 0.23
CA ARG A 197 -7.68 18.77 -0.35
C ARG A 197 -8.95 18.07 0.13
N LEU A 198 -9.37 17.09 -0.65
CA LEU A 198 -10.28 16.05 -0.24
C LEU A 198 -9.49 14.82 0.12
N ARG A 199 -9.85 14.20 1.24
CA ARG A 199 -9.30 12.93 1.71
C ARG A 199 -10.37 11.87 1.61
N PHE A 200 -10.10 10.82 0.86
CA PHE A 200 -10.93 9.63 0.79
C PHE A 200 -10.28 8.55 1.64
N VAL A 201 -11.03 7.96 2.55
CA VAL A 201 -10.56 6.83 3.35
C VAL A 201 -11.38 5.61 2.95
N VAL A 202 -10.70 4.55 2.52
CA VAL A 202 -11.33 3.25 2.22
C VAL A 202 -10.72 2.24 3.16
N ALA A 203 -11.56 1.58 3.97
CA ALA A 203 -11.10 0.66 4.99
C ALA A 203 -11.92 -0.64 4.99
N ASP A 204 -11.23 -1.76 5.13
CA ASP A 204 -11.81 -3.10 5.24
C ASP A 204 -11.38 -3.79 6.54
N ARG A 205 -11.92 -4.99 6.77
CA ARG A 205 -11.53 -5.87 7.89
C ARG A 205 -11.11 -7.25 7.40
N GLY A 206 -10.57 -7.29 6.18
CA GLY A 206 -10.11 -8.49 5.51
C GLY A 206 -8.77 -9.00 6.03
N PRO A 207 -8.16 -9.97 5.33
CA PRO A 207 -6.90 -10.58 5.75
C PRO A 207 -5.66 -9.70 5.54
N GLY A 208 -5.83 -8.48 4.99
CA GLY A 208 -4.75 -7.60 4.57
C GLY A 208 -4.43 -7.72 3.08
N LEU A 209 -3.44 -6.95 2.63
CA LEU A 209 -3.06 -6.80 1.23
C LEU A 209 -2.12 -7.96 0.84
N ASN A 210 -2.55 -8.74 -0.15
CA ASN A 210 -1.69 -9.68 -0.84
C ASN A 210 -1.03 -8.98 -2.04
N PHE A 211 0.29 -8.80 -1.99
CA PHE A 211 1.02 -8.05 -3.02
C PHE A 211 1.13 -8.81 -4.35
N LEU A 212 0.83 -10.11 -4.38
CA LEU A 212 0.67 -10.86 -5.63
C LEU A 212 -0.56 -10.40 -6.42
N ASN A 213 -1.58 -9.84 -5.75
CA ASN A 213 -2.75 -9.25 -6.44
C ASN A 213 -2.39 -7.96 -7.20
N TRP A 214 -1.19 -7.41 -6.98
CA TRP A 214 -0.61 -6.33 -7.79
C TRP A 214 -0.11 -6.84 -9.16
N ILE A 215 0.15 -8.15 -9.29
CA ILE A 215 0.64 -8.78 -10.53
C ILE A 215 -0.52 -9.35 -11.35
N GLU A 216 -1.54 -9.91 -10.71
CA GLU A 216 -2.55 -10.72 -11.42
C GLU A 216 -3.57 -9.86 -12.22
N PRO A 217 -3.75 -10.08 -13.53
CA PRO A 217 -5.01 -9.78 -14.18
C PRO A 217 -6.07 -10.82 -13.74
N PRO A 218 -7.38 -10.50 -13.78
CA PRO A 218 -8.40 -11.40 -13.26
C PRO A 218 -8.42 -12.72 -14.03
N ALA A 219 -8.74 -13.81 -13.33
CA ALA A 219 -9.09 -15.07 -13.97
C ALA A 219 -10.27 -14.86 -14.94
N GLU A 220 -10.20 -15.53 -16.09
CA GLU A 220 -11.07 -15.37 -17.25
C GLU A 220 -12.56 -15.20 -16.92
N GLY A 221 -13.17 -14.09 -17.36
CA GLY A 221 -14.63 -13.89 -17.36
C GLY A 221 -15.17 -12.73 -16.52
N GLY A 222 -14.36 -12.12 -15.65
CA GLY A 222 -14.68 -10.85 -14.99
C GLY A 222 -14.22 -9.65 -15.83
N GLN A 223 -14.98 -8.55 -15.86
CA GLN A 223 -14.49 -7.29 -16.43
C GLN A 223 -13.10 -6.97 -15.84
N ALA A 224 -12.13 -6.71 -16.71
CA ALA A 224 -10.73 -6.55 -16.39
C ALA A 224 -10.49 -5.53 -15.26
N SER A 225 -10.29 -5.98 -14.03
CA SER A 225 -9.46 -5.27 -13.05
C SER A 225 -8.07 -5.87 -13.18
N MET A 226 -7.34 -5.45 -14.22
CA MET A 226 -5.92 -5.79 -14.32
C MET A 226 -5.25 -5.32 -13.02
N GLY A 227 -4.26 -6.03 -12.46
CA GLY A 227 -3.47 -5.70 -11.26
C GLY A 227 -2.83 -4.29 -11.17
N TYR A 228 -3.21 -3.37 -12.05
CA TYR A 228 -2.92 -1.94 -12.09
C TYR A 228 -3.76 -1.09 -11.13
N GLY A 229 -4.73 -1.64 -10.39
CA GLY A 229 -5.63 -0.83 -9.55
C GLY A 229 -4.86 0.13 -8.62
N TYR A 230 -3.85 -0.37 -7.92
CA TYR A 230 -2.96 0.45 -7.11
C TYR A 230 -2.06 1.39 -7.92
N LYS A 231 -1.56 0.95 -9.08
CA LYS A 231 -0.79 1.80 -9.98
C LYS A 231 -1.60 2.99 -10.47
N ILE A 232 -2.87 2.80 -10.82
CA ILE A 232 -3.80 3.87 -11.23
C ILE A 232 -4.04 4.84 -10.07
N ILE A 233 -4.26 4.32 -8.86
CA ILE A 233 -4.42 5.13 -7.64
C ILE A 233 -3.16 5.99 -7.42
N LEU A 234 -1.99 5.36 -7.42
CA LEU A 234 -0.71 6.04 -7.25
C LEU A 234 -0.46 7.03 -8.37
N GLU A 235 -0.74 6.74 -9.64
CA GLU A 235 -0.45 7.64 -10.76
C GLU A 235 -1.29 8.91 -10.72
N HIS A 236 -2.55 8.81 -10.31
CA HIS A 236 -3.49 9.92 -10.46
C HIS A 236 -3.76 10.72 -9.20
N LEU A 237 -3.60 10.17 -8.00
CA LEU A 237 -3.80 10.91 -6.75
C LEU A 237 -2.54 11.68 -6.32
N ASP A 238 -2.76 12.70 -5.49
CA ASP A 238 -1.70 13.60 -5.04
C ASP A 238 -0.87 12.97 -3.91
N SER A 239 -1.52 12.22 -3.01
CA SER A 239 -0.83 11.41 -2.00
C SER A 239 -1.69 10.21 -1.61
N VAL A 240 -1.02 9.10 -1.29
CA VAL A 240 -1.62 7.84 -0.86
C VAL A 240 -0.94 7.41 0.42
N ALA A 241 -1.70 7.04 1.43
CA ALA A 241 -1.22 6.38 2.62
C ALA A 241 -1.84 4.99 2.75
N LEU A 242 -1.04 4.01 3.16
CA LEU A 242 -1.43 2.61 3.27
C LEU A 242 -1.10 2.10 4.67
N HIS A 243 -2.07 1.43 5.27
CA HIS A 243 -1.86 0.51 6.37
C HIS A 243 -2.54 -0.82 6.05
N THR A 244 -1.89 -1.94 6.33
CA THR A 244 -2.46 -3.25 6.06
C THR A 244 -1.93 -4.33 6.99
N GLY A 245 -2.78 -5.29 7.35
CA GLY A 245 -2.40 -6.43 8.16
C GLY A 245 -3.59 -7.35 8.39
N SER A 246 -3.48 -8.25 9.37
CA SER A 246 -4.54 -9.20 9.72
C SER A 246 -5.84 -8.56 10.21
N GLY A 247 -5.80 -7.26 10.58
CA GLY A 247 -6.98 -6.47 10.97
C GLY A 247 -7.70 -5.79 9.79
N GLY A 248 -7.19 -5.91 8.57
CA GLY A 248 -7.72 -5.27 7.36
C GLY A 248 -6.74 -4.33 6.69
N THR A 249 -7.19 -3.73 5.58
CA THR A 249 -6.45 -2.70 4.85
C THR A 249 -7.16 -1.35 4.97
N THR A 250 -6.39 -0.28 5.16
CA THR A 250 -6.88 1.10 5.11
C THR A 250 -6.04 1.90 4.12
N LEU A 251 -6.72 2.52 3.17
CA LEU A 251 -6.16 3.48 2.23
C LEU A 251 -6.65 4.88 2.59
N VAL A 252 -5.71 5.81 2.69
CA VAL A 252 -5.96 7.24 2.83
C VAL A 252 -5.49 7.93 1.56
N LEU A 253 -6.41 8.54 0.84
CA LEU A 253 -6.24 8.97 -0.54
C LEU A 253 -6.52 10.47 -0.64
N ASP A 254 -5.51 11.27 -0.93
CA ASP A 254 -5.64 12.73 -0.98
C ASP A 254 -5.70 13.24 -2.43
N ARG A 255 -6.64 14.17 -2.65
CA ARG A 255 -6.83 14.91 -3.90
C ARG A 255 -6.84 16.41 -3.62
N LEU A 256 -5.93 17.17 -4.23
CA LEU A 256 -5.97 18.63 -4.22
C LEU A 256 -7.24 19.14 -4.92
N THR A 257 -7.84 20.20 -4.37
CA THR A 257 -9.06 20.82 -4.93
C THR A 257 -8.79 22.03 -5.82
N SER A 258 -7.52 22.40 -6.01
CA SER A 258 -7.06 23.55 -6.79
C SER A 258 -5.80 23.23 -7.56
#